data_AF-F6LQ32-F1
#
_entry.id   AF-F6LQ32-F1
#
_cell.length_a   1.000
_cell.length_b   1.000
_cell.length_c   1.000
_cell.angle_alpha   90.00
_cell.angle_beta   90.00
_cell.angle_gamma   90.00
#
_symmetry.space_group_name_H-M   'P 1'
#
loop_
_entity.id
_entity.type
_entity.pdbx_description
1 polymer ?
#
loop_
_entity_poly.entity_id
_entity_poly.type
_entity_poly.pdbx_seq_one_letter_code
_entity_poly.pdbx_strand_id
1 'polypeptide(L)'
;AYAGTGNALSIAANRISYLFDFRGPSIAIDTACSSSLVAVHLACSSLRNGESTLAMAGGVNLILSPAIAINFTKAGAMAPDGRCKAFDARANGYLRNEGAGVVVLKRLSKALADGDPIHAVIRGSAVNQDGR
;
A
#
# COMPACT_ATOMS: atom_id res chain seq x y z
N ALA A 1 -27.77 4.60 4.17
CA ALA A 1 -27.17 5.80 3.57
C ALA A 1 -25.64 5.74 3.45
N TYR A 2 -24.89 5.28 4.47
CA TYR A 2 -23.41 5.31 4.45
C TYR A 2 -22.71 4.11 3.80
N ALA A 3 -23.43 3.04 3.47
CA ALA A 3 -22.80 1.81 2.97
C ALA A 3 -22.00 2.01 1.67
N GLY A 4 -22.52 2.81 0.72
CA GLY A 4 -21.83 3.08 -0.54
C GLY A 4 -20.50 3.82 -0.34
N THR A 5 -20.53 4.92 0.40
CA THR A 5 -19.33 5.74 0.65
C THR A 5 -18.41 5.15 1.73
N GLY A 6 -18.92 4.24 2.57
CA GLY A 6 -18.14 3.56 3.60
C GLY A 6 -17.32 2.38 3.08
N ASN A 7 -17.71 1.76 1.96
CA ASN A 7 -17.08 0.54 1.45
C ASN A 7 -16.39 0.69 0.09
N ALA A 8 -16.67 1.77 -0.66
CA ALA A 8 -16.04 1.97 -1.97
C ALA A 8 -14.53 2.21 -1.82
N LEU A 9 -13.72 1.39 -2.51
CA LEU A 9 -12.25 1.45 -2.47
C LEU A 9 -11.72 2.83 -2.86
N SER A 10 -12.30 3.47 -3.88
CA SER A 10 -11.94 4.83 -4.32
C SER A 10 -12.14 5.88 -3.21
N ILE A 11 -13.15 5.69 -2.35
CA ILE A 11 -13.44 6.61 -1.26
C ILE A 11 -12.39 6.51 -0.16
N ALA A 12 -11.67 5.39 -0.02
CA ALA A 12 -10.58 5.28 0.96
C ALA A 12 -9.51 6.37 0.75
N ALA A 13 -9.07 6.57 -0.50
CA ALA A 13 -8.14 7.64 -0.84
C ALA A 13 -8.84 9.02 -0.84
N ASN A 14 -10.00 9.12 -1.49
CA ASN A 14 -10.68 10.41 -1.68
C ASN A 14 -11.14 11.05 -0.36
N ARG A 15 -11.42 10.26 0.66
CA ARG A 15 -11.80 10.77 1.98
C ARG A 15 -10.65 11.47 2.68
N ILE A 16 -9.40 11.01 2.49
CA ILE A 16 -8.21 11.70 2.99
C ILE A 16 -8.06 13.03 2.26
N SER A 17 -8.15 13.01 0.92
CA SER A 17 -8.07 14.23 0.10
C SER A 17 -9.14 15.24 0.47
N TYR A 18 -10.38 14.79 0.68
CA TYR A 18 -11.49 15.63 1.12
C TYR A 18 -11.24 16.25 2.50
N LEU A 19 -10.76 15.46 3.47
CA LEU A 19 -10.53 15.93 4.84
C LEU A 19 -9.48 17.03 4.93
N PHE A 20 -8.41 16.93 4.14
CA PHE A 20 -7.29 17.87 4.16
C PHE A 20 -7.29 18.89 3.00
N ASP A 21 -8.35 18.93 2.20
CA ASP A 21 -8.47 19.75 0.98
C ASP A 21 -7.29 19.55 -0.01
N PHE A 22 -6.81 18.32 -0.14
CA PHE A 22 -5.78 17.99 -1.13
C PHE A 22 -6.37 17.94 -2.54
N ARG A 23 -5.74 18.67 -3.46
CA ARG A 23 -6.18 18.81 -4.86
C ARG A 23 -5.29 18.06 -5.87
N GLY A 24 -4.37 17.23 -5.39
CA GLY A 24 -3.54 16.35 -6.23
C GLY A 24 -4.26 15.05 -6.65
N PRO A 25 -3.57 14.14 -7.37
CA PRO A 25 -4.09 12.82 -7.68
C PRO A 25 -4.51 12.04 -6.42
N SER A 26 -5.70 11.45 -6.46
CA SER A 26 -6.29 10.68 -5.36
C SER A 26 -6.75 9.33 -5.89
N ILE A 27 -5.95 8.29 -5.65
CA ILE A 27 -6.06 6.99 -6.34
C ILE A 27 -6.05 5.87 -5.32
N ALA A 28 -6.98 4.93 -5.46
CA ALA A 28 -6.94 3.66 -4.77
C ALA A 28 -6.48 2.56 -5.73
N ILE A 29 -5.58 1.69 -5.26
CA ILE A 29 -4.87 0.71 -6.10
C ILE A 29 -5.07 -0.67 -5.47
N ASP A 30 -5.34 -1.66 -6.31
CA ASP A 30 -5.35 -3.07 -5.94
C ASP A 30 -4.47 -3.86 -6.90
N THR A 31 -3.32 -4.28 -6.40
CA THR A 31 -2.41 -5.24 -7.02
C THR A 31 -2.14 -6.40 -6.06
N ALA A 32 -3.14 -6.76 -5.26
CA ALA A 32 -3.02 -7.74 -4.17
C ALA A 32 -1.88 -7.38 -3.20
N CYS A 33 -0.95 -8.31 -2.93
CA CYS A 33 0.11 -8.18 -1.92
C CYS A 33 1.08 -7.01 -2.17
N SER A 34 1.23 -6.55 -3.41
CA SER A 34 2.14 -5.45 -3.77
C SER A 34 1.51 -4.06 -3.71
N SER A 35 0.22 -3.95 -3.39
CA SER A 35 -0.55 -2.69 -3.52
C SER A 35 0.11 -1.48 -2.87
N SER A 36 0.64 -1.63 -1.66
CA SER A 36 1.31 -0.52 -0.95
C SER A 36 2.62 -0.09 -1.61
N LEU A 37 3.41 -1.03 -2.15
CA LEU A 37 4.64 -0.73 -2.87
C LEU A 37 4.35 -0.08 -4.23
N VAL A 38 3.30 -0.52 -4.93
CA VAL A 38 2.84 0.12 -6.17
C VAL A 38 2.32 1.54 -5.90
N ALA A 39 1.61 1.75 -4.79
CA ALA A 39 1.20 3.10 -4.37
C ALA A 39 2.42 4.02 -4.14
N VAL A 40 3.47 3.52 -3.47
CA VAL A 40 4.73 4.26 -3.29
C VAL A 40 5.42 4.53 -4.62
N HIS A 41 5.43 3.57 -5.54
CA HIS A 41 5.99 3.75 -6.89
C HIS A 41 5.27 4.86 -7.66
N LEU A 42 3.93 4.86 -7.70
CA LEU A 42 3.15 5.89 -8.39
C LEU A 42 3.29 7.26 -7.73
N ALA A 43 3.35 7.33 -6.40
CA ALA A 43 3.63 8.57 -5.68
C ALA A 43 5.01 9.15 -6.03
N CYS A 44 6.04 8.29 -6.11
CA CYS A 44 7.36 8.69 -6.57
C CYS A 44 7.34 9.19 -8.02
N SER A 45 6.58 8.53 -8.90
CA SER A 45 6.40 8.96 -10.30
C SER A 45 5.74 10.34 -10.39
N SER A 46 4.63 10.54 -9.69
CA SER A 46 3.90 11.80 -9.63
C SER A 46 4.76 12.97 -9.13
N LEU A 47 5.56 12.74 -8.08
CA LEU A 47 6.50 13.74 -7.56
C LEU A 47 7.63 14.08 -8.57
N ARG A 48 8.11 13.08 -9.32
CA ARG A 48 9.18 13.27 -10.32
C ARG A 48 8.67 14.00 -11.56
N ASN A 49 7.45 13.68 -11.99
CA ASN A 49 6.78 14.31 -13.14
C ASN A 49 6.22 15.70 -12.83
N GLY A 50 6.17 16.09 -11.56
CA GLY A 50 5.61 17.38 -11.13
C GLY A 50 4.09 17.40 -11.04
N GLU A 51 3.42 16.25 -11.17
CA GLU A 51 1.98 16.09 -10.96
C GLU A 51 1.61 16.27 -9.47
N SER A 52 2.58 16.13 -8.57
CA SER A 52 2.43 16.41 -7.14
C SER A 52 3.68 17.07 -6.57
N THR A 53 3.49 17.89 -5.54
CA THR A 53 4.58 18.53 -4.77
C THR A 53 4.85 17.82 -3.43
N LEU A 54 3.84 17.11 -2.93
CA LEU A 54 3.83 16.26 -1.75
C LEU A 54 2.90 15.08 -2.06
N ALA A 55 3.21 13.87 -1.61
CA ALA A 55 2.37 12.70 -1.83
C ALA A 55 2.25 11.85 -0.56
N MET A 56 1.05 11.34 -0.29
CA MET A 56 0.83 10.28 0.70
C MET A 56 0.70 8.95 -0.03
N ALA A 57 1.43 7.94 0.42
CA ALA A 57 1.36 6.59 -0.14
C ALA A 57 1.33 5.56 0.98
N GLY A 58 0.53 4.52 0.84
CA GLY A 58 0.34 3.54 1.90
C GLY A 58 -0.57 2.39 1.51
N GLY A 59 -0.96 1.62 2.52
CA GLY A 59 -1.91 0.53 2.35
C GLY A 59 -2.51 0.11 3.68
N VAL A 60 -3.67 -0.56 3.59
CA VAL A 60 -4.38 -1.13 4.73
C VAL A 60 -4.88 -2.52 4.35
N ASN A 61 -4.81 -3.46 5.28
CA ASN A 61 -5.41 -4.78 5.16
C ASN A 61 -6.10 -5.14 6.49
N LEU A 62 -7.36 -5.56 6.39
CA LEU A 62 -8.18 -6.06 7.50
C LEU A 62 -8.78 -7.42 7.13
N ILE A 63 -8.94 -8.30 8.11
CA ILE A 63 -9.48 -9.64 8.01
C ILE A 63 -10.86 -9.64 8.68
N LEU A 64 -11.83 -9.07 7.98
CA LEU A 64 -13.20 -8.90 8.49
C LEU A 64 -14.11 -10.13 8.26
N SER A 65 -13.60 -11.14 7.55
CA SER A 65 -14.34 -12.37 7.22
C SER A 65 -13.37 -13.54 7.01
N PRO A 66 -13.77 -14.78 7.38
CA PRO A 66 -12.95 -15.97 7.17
C PRO A 66 -12.88 -16.42 5.70
N ALA A 67 -13.75 -15.89 4.81
CA ALA A 67 -13.89 -16.41 3.44
C ALA A 67 -12.56 -16.50 2.67
N ILE A 68 -11.73 -15.45 2.75
CA ILE A 68 -10.42 -15.41 2.08
C ILE A 68 -9.45 -16.43 2.71
N ALA A 69 -9.45 -16.56 4.04
CA ALA A 69 -8.60 -17.52 4.73
C ALA A 69 -8.98 -18.97 4.38
N ILE A 70 -10.28 -19.29 4.31
CA ILE A 70 -10.77 -20.60 3.87
C ILE A 70 -10.31 -20.89 2.44
N ASN A 71 -10.43 -19.94 1.53
CA ASN A 71 -10.01 -20.11 0.14
C ASN A 71 -8.51 -20.36 0.02
N PHE A 72 -7.67 -19.56 0.70
CA PHE A 72 -6.21 -19.77 0.68
C PHE A 72 -5.77 -21.05 1.39
N THR A 73 -6.51 -21.51 2.40
CA THR A 73 -6.27 -22.82 3.03
C THR A 73 -6.52 -23.94 2.03
N LYS A 74 -7.66 -23.90 1.31
CA LYS A 74 -8.00 -24.90 0.28
C LYS A 74 -7.01 -24.90 -0.88
N ALA A 75 -6.42 -23.75 -1.19
CA ALA A 75 -5.36 -23.62 -2.19
C ALA A 75 -3.97 -24.07 -1.70
N GLY A 76 -3.83 -24.50 -0.43
CA GLY A 76 -2.55 -24.95 0.13
C GLY A 76 -1.57 -23.82 0.45
N ALA A 77 -2.02 -22.57 0.48
CA ALA A 77 -1.15 -21.41 0.64
C ALA A 77 -0.88 -21.03 2.12
N MET A 78 -1.78 -21.41 3.04
CA MET A 78 -1.66 -21.06 4.46
C MET A 78 -0.88 -22.10 5.27
N ALA A 79 0.00 -21.62 6.14
CA ALA A 79 0.73 -22.48 7.09
C ALA A 79 -0.21 -23.00 8.20
N PRO A 80 -0.30 -24.33 8.44
CA PRO A 80 -1.18 -24.90 9.47
C PRO A 80 -0.85 -24.47 10.90
N ASP A 81 0.41 -24.13 11.17
CA ASP A 81 0.89 -23.64 12.47
C ASP A 81 0.79 -22.11 12.58
N GLY A 82 0.19 -21.44 11.59
CA GLY A 82 -0.07 -20.00 11.61
C GLY A 82 1.19 -19.15 11.66
N ARG A 83 2.30 -19.60 11.07
CA ARG A 83 3.59 -18.89 11.11
C ARG A 83 4.22 -18.73 9.74
N CYS A 84 4.60 -17.51 9.40
CA CYS A 84 5.52 -17.24 8.30
C CYS A 84 6.94 -17.60 8.73
N LYS A 85 7.49 -18.68 8.18
CA LYS A 85 8.85 -19.16 8.46
C LYS A 85 9.77 -18.85 7.29
N ALA A 86 9.91 -17.56 6.97
CA ALA A 86 10.70 -17.11 5.82
C ALA A 86 12.14 -17.67 5.92
N PHE A 87 12.59 -18.34 4.86
CA PHE A 87 13.91 -18.94 4.72
C PHE A 87 14.24 -20.14 5.64
N ASP A 88 13.29 -20.64 6.44
CA ASP A 88 13.45 -21.85 7.25
C ASP A 88 13.16 -23.12 6.42
N ALA A 89 13.90 -24.21 6.67
CA ALA A 89 13.68 -25.50 5.99
C ALA A 89 12.28 -26.11 6.23
N ARG A 90 11.58 -25.66 7.27
CA ARG A 90 10.23 -26.08 7.65
C ARG A 90 9.13 -25.15 7.09
N ALA A 91 9.47 -24.22 6.19
CA ALA A 91 8.51 -23.34 5.55
C ALA A 91 7.42 -24.14 4.82
N ASN A 92 6.16 -23.85 5.12
CA ASN A 92 5.02 -24.65 4.67
C ASN A 92 3.77 -23.78 4.40
N GLY A 93 3.98 -22.53 3.96
CA GLY A 93 2.94 -21.54 3.69
C GLY A 93 3.17 -20.23 4.44
N TYR A 94 2.21 -19.32 4.34
CA TYR A 94 2.21 -18.03 5.05
C TYR A 94 1.01 -17.90 6.00
N LEU A 95 1.02 -16.86 6.83
CA LEU A 95 -0.11 -16.42 7.65
C LEU A 95 -0.61 -15.07 7.14
N ARG A 96 -1.94 -14.88 7.13
CA ARG A 96 -2.54 -13.56 6.90
C ARG A 96 -2.48 -12.71 8.16
N ASN A 97 -2.09 -11.45 8.01
CA ASN A 97 -2.08 -10.48 9.11
C ASN A 97 -2.78 -9.19 8.73
N GLU A 98 -3.16 -8.41 9.73
CA GLU A 98 -3.76 -7.09 9.57
C GLU A 98 -2.71 -5.99 9.74
N GLY A 99 -2.98 -4.83 9.17
CA GLY A 99 -2.12 -3.66 9.35
C GLY A 99 -2.49 -2.49 8.45
N ALA A 100 -2.07 -1.31 8.86
CA ALA A 100 -2.15 -0.09 8.07
C ALA A 100 -0.82 0.67 8.18
N GLY A 101 -0.38 1.28 7.09
CA GLY A 101 0.84 2.08 7.05
C GLY A 101 0.77 3.13 5.96
N VAL A 102 1.29 4.32 6.26
CA VAL A 102 1.35 5.46 5.34
C VAL A 102 2.72 6.13 5.47
N VAL A 103 3.28 6.54 4.34
CA VAL A 103 4.46 7.41 4.26
C VAL A 103 4.10 8.71 3.55
N VAL A 104 4.72 9.79 3.99
CA VAL A 104 4.65 11.10 3.33
C VAL A 104 5.93 11.29 2.53
N LEU A 105 5.78 11.59 1.24
CA LEU A 105 6.86 11.65 0.28
C LEU A 105 6.95 13.05 -0.34
N LYS A 106 8.18 13.50 -0.55
CA LYS A 106 8.53 14.78 -1.14
C LYS A 106 9.83 14.65 -1.92
N ARG A 107 10.05 15.50 -2.93
CA ARG A 107 11.36 15.56 -3.59
C ARG A 107 12.41 15.99 -2.58
N LEU A 108 13.55 15.29 -2.53
CA LEU A 108 14.61 15.52 -1.53
C LEU A 108 15.08 16.98 -1.50
N SER A 109 15.25 17.61 -2.66
CA SER A 109 15.63 19.02 -2.75
C SER A 109 14.61 19.95 -2.06
N LYS A 110 13.32 19.66 -2.20
CA LYS A 110 12.26 20.44 -1.55
C LYS A 110 12.17 20.14 -0.06
N ALA A 111 12.36 18.87 0.35
CA ALA A 111 12.39 18.51 1.76
C ALA A 111 13.53 19.21 2.51
N LEU A 112 14.72 19.26 1.90
CA LEU A 112 15.87 20.01 2.44
C LEU A 112 15.60 21.52 2.50
N ALA A 113 15.04 22.10 1.43
CA ALA A 113 14.72 23.53 1.38
C ALA A 113 13.67 23.93 2.44
N ASP A 114 12.72 23.04 2.72
CA ASP A 114 11.66 23.30 3.69
C ASP A 114 12.05 22.92 5.14
N GLY A 115 13.23 22.31 5.34
CA GLY A 115 13.69 21.86 6.65
C GLY A 115 12.91 20.66 7.21
N ASP A 116 12.33 19.82 6.34
CA ASP A 116 11.54 18.67 6.75
C ASP A 116 12.41 17.57 7.40
N PRO A 117 11.88 16.82 8.39
CA PRO A 117 12.57 15.64 8.91
C PRO A 117 12.61 14.52 7.86
N ILE A 118 13.82 14.11 7.47
CA ILE A 118 14.02 13.06 6.47
C ILE A 118 14.41 11.75 7.17
N HIS A 119 13.52 10.76 7.12
CA HIS A 119 13.78 9.44 7.70
C HIS A 119 14.61 8.53 6.78
N ALA A 120 14.40 8.62 5.46
CA ALA A 120 15.09 7.83 4.45
C ALA A 120 14.90 8.45 3.05
N VAL A 121 15.66 7.96 2.06
CA VAL A 121 15.56 8.39 0.65
C VAL A 121 15.27 7.20 -0.25
N ILE A 122 14.20 7.29 -1.04
CA ILE A 122 13.88 6.31 -2.09
C ILE A 122 14.69 6.65 -3.35
N ARG A 123 15.70 5.84 -3.65
CA ARG A 123 16.59 6.06 -4.80
C ARG A 123 15.91 5.66 -6.12
N GLY A 124 15.15 4.58 -6.12
CA GLY A 124 14.43 4.08 -7.28
C GLY A 124 13.37 3.05 -6.90
N SER A 125 12.46 2.80 -7.82
CA SER A 125 11.44 1.76 -7.73
C SER A 125 11.05 1.33 -9.16
N ALA A 126 10.58 0.10 -9.29
CA ALA A 126 10.12 -0.47 -10.56
C ALA A 126 8.92 -1.39 -10.30
N VAL A 127 8.09 -1.55 -11.32
CA VAL A 127 6.95 -2.48 -11.33
C VAL A 127 7.00 -3.26 -12.64
N ASN A 128 6.82 -4.58 -12.57
CA ASN A 128 6.72 -5.46 -13.72
C ASN A 128 5.61 -6.51 -13.48
N GLN A 129 5.49 -7.48 -14.39
CA GLN A 129 4.60 -8.62 -14.29
C GLN A 129 5.33 -9.87 -14.76
N ASP A 130 5.04 -11.01 -14.13
CA ASP A 130 5.69 -12.29 -14.45
C ASP A 130 5.29 -12.79 -15.85
N GLY A 131 4.14 -12.33 -16.39
CA GLY A 131 3.68 -12.71 -17.72
C GLY A 131 3.21 -14.16 -17.76
N ARG A 132 3.82 -14.96 -18.64
CA ARG A 132 3.57 -16.40 -18.78
C ARG A 132 4.82 -17.20 -18.42
#